data_AF-Q6CAG4-F1
#
_entry.id   AF-Q6CAG4-F1
#
_cell.length_a   1.000
_cell.length_b   1.000
_cell.length_c   1.000
_cell.angle_alpha   90.00
_cell.angle_beta   90.00
_cell.angle_gamma   90.00
#
_symmetry.space_group_name_H-M   'P 1'
#
loop_
_entity.id
_entity.type
_entity.pdbx_description
1 polymer ?
#
loop_
_entity_poly.entity_id
_entity_poly.type
_entity_poly.pdbx_seq_one_letter_code
_entity_poly.pdbx_strand_id
1 'polypeptide(L)'
;MLTFMEHILYSFYDASGWHRDNLYALLTHSSQNLIDFRVPEGVAMNVSALSTPNSASSYTLTNLGHIQGSVAYLSTSLSLPRPHSGTLDLHTVVPGYHKLDPINSQDRIYDTIWQGGKPIHRQDSLLFGRLALPTNTLEAMYVRRFNPTTQLLVTCVSGAHLKSGGALTLYWQKDCRQYAHELLYSTNEALLGARGLYNFGVDMSKPHIASRLSVGGEFYYGVLNKSPGMSTALRYVTQSAYTGSPLTMTLTCNPIMGEFSSTYSLRTGPSSSFSTRYDFNMYSYLSNLSMGAEVWKSRDSVFKLSSSLQDKTARVLWGGRYKDILVNTGVAFDYGGRVPDVTAIGVEFQYAC
;
A
#
# COMPACT_ATOMS: atom_id res chain seq x y z
N MET A 1 9.55 4.16 -0.35
CA MET A 1 8.93 3.97 -1.68
C MET A 1 8.14 2.67 -1.66
N LEU A 2 7.16 2.49 -2.56
CA LEU A 2 6.45 1.21 -2.69
C LEU A 2 7.45 0.08 -2.96
N THR A 3 7.16 -1.12 -2.45
CA THR A 3 7.93 -2.30 -2.82
C THR A 3 7.64 -2.69 -4.27
N PHE A 4 8.55 -3.43 -4.90
CA PHE A 4 8.37 -3.85 -6.30
C PHE A 4 7.11 -4.71 -6.49
N MET A 5 6.83 -5.62 -5.56
CA MET A 5 5.64 -6.47 -5.60
C MET A 5 4.36 -5.65 -5.47
N GLU A 6 4.30 -4.69 -4.54
CA GLU A 6 3.14 -3.79 -4.39
C GLU A 6 2.92 -2.93 -5.64
N HIS A 7 4.00 -2.40 -6.23
CA HIS A 7 3.90 -1.58 -7.43
C HIS A 7 3.33 -2.37 -8.62
N ILE A 8 3.78 -3.63 -8.81
CA ILE A 8 3.23 -4.52 -9.84
C ILE A 8 1.74 -4.81 -9.56
N LEU A 9 1.40 -5.12 -8.32
CA LEU A 9 0.01 -5.41 -7.93
C LEU A 9 -0.91 -4.21 -8.19
N TYR A 10 -0.48 -3.01 -7.81
CA TYR A 10 -1.25 -1.79 -8.05
C TYR A 10 -1.37 -1.47 -9.54
N SER A 11 -0.28 -1.61 -10.29
CA SER A 11 -0.32 -1.45 -11.76
C SER A 11 -1.30 -2.44 -12.41
N PHE A 12 -1.39 -3.66 -11.88
CA PHE A 12 -2.35 -4.66 -12.34
C PHE A 12 -3.79 -4.33 -11.95
N TYR A 13 -4.01 -3.78 -10.76
CA TYR A 13 -5.33 -3.28 -10.37
C TYR A 13 -5.80 -2.15 -11.27
N ASP A 14 -4.94 -1.16 -11.51
CA ASP A 14 -5.24 -0.03 -12.39
C ASP A 14 -5.50 -0.49 -13.84
N ALA A 15 -4.68 -1.42 -14.35
CA ALA A 15 -4.83 -1.96 -15.71
C ALA A 15 -6.07 -2.85 -15.87
N SER A 16 -6.45 -3.62 -14.85
CA SER A 16 -7.63 -4.48 -14.88
C SER A 16 -8.92 -3.76 -14.49
N GLY A 17 -8.86 -2.53 -13.99
CA GLY A 17 -10.02 -1.82 -13.44
C GLY A 17 -10.53 -2.43 -12.13
N TRP A 18 -9.63 -2.99 -11.32
CA TRP A 18 -9.98 -3.43 -9.97
C TRP A 18 -9.90 -2.25 -9.00
N HIS A 19 -11.00 -1.96 -8.30
CA HIS A 19 -11.05 -0.85 -7.35
C HIS A 19 -10.39 -1.24 -6.01
N ARG A 20 -9.08 -0.99 -5.89
CA ARG A 20 -8.35 -1.22 -4.63
C ARG A 20 -8.92 -0.41 -3.45
N ASP A 21 -9.53 0.74 -3.72
CA ASP A 21 -10.12 1.63 -2.71
C ASP A 21 -11.26 1.01 -1.90
N ASN A 22 -11.85 -0.07 -2.43
CA ASN A 22 -12.91 -0.82 -1.78
C ASN A 22 -12.39 -1.92 -0.84
N LEU A 23 -11.07 -2.12 -0.75
CA LEU A 23 -10.47 -3.09 0.15
C LEU A 23 -10.38 -2.51 1.57
N TYR A 24 -10.82 -3.30 2.56
CA TYR A 24 -10.71 -2.93 3.98
C TYR A 24 -9.25 -2.64 4.39
N ALA A 25 -8.29 -3.38 3.83
CA ALA A 25 -6.86 -3.22 4.10
C ALA A 25 -6.30 -1.83 3.73
N LEU A 26 -6.95 -1.10 2.81
CA LEU A 26 -6.51 0.22 2.34
C LEU A 26 -7.29 1.37 2.97
N LEU A 27 -8.09 1.11 4.00
CA LEU A 27 -8.98 2.09 4.60
C LEU A 27 -8.20 3.24 5.29
N THR A 28 -7.08 2.92 5.93
CA THR A 28 -6.17 3.87 6.62
C THR A 28 -4.90 4.20 5.82
N HIS A 29 -4.87 3.86 4.53
CA HIS A 29 -3.67 3.97 3.69
C HIS A 29 -3.10 5.40 3.64
N SER A 30 -3.97 6.43 3.62
CA SER A 30 -3.51 7.83 3.60
C SER A 30 -2.75 8.24 4.85
N SER A 31 -3.23 7.86 6.05
CA SER A 31 -2.53 8.20 7.29
C SER A 31 -1.22 7.42 7.42
N GLN A 32 -1.22 6.14 7.05
CA GLN A 32 -0.02 5.30 7.07
C GLN A 32 1.08 5.85 6.16
N ASN A 33 0.73 6.27 4.94
CA ASN A 33 1.70 6.79 3.98
C ASN A 33 2.31 8.15 4.36
N LEU A 34 1.55 8.97 5.08
CA LEU A 34 1.95 10.31 5.51
C LEU A 34 2.71 10.31 6.84
N ILE A 35 2.39 9.37 7.74
CA ILE A 35 2.95 9.33 9.10
C ILE A 35 4.03 8.23 9.22
N ASP A 36 3.74 7.02 8.75
CA ASP A 36 4.53 5.81 9.00
C ASP A 36 5.52 5.49 7.86
N PHE A 37 6.03 6.50 7.17
CA PHE A 37 7.04 6.27 6.14
C PHE A 37 8.36 5.75 6.75
N ARG A 38 9.01 4.83 6.02
CA ARG A 38 10.35 4.34 6.39
C ARG A 38 11.42 5.37 6.03
N VAL A 39 12.33 5.58 6.96
CA VAL A 39 13.57 6.33 6.76
C VAL A 39 14.65 5.32 6.34
N PRO A 40 15.41 5.59 5.26
CA PRO A 40 16.52 4.72 4.87
C PRO A 40 17.64 4.77 5.92
N GLU A 41 18.36 3.66 6.07
CA GLU A 41 19.50 3.53 6.98
C GLU A 41 20.79 3.29 6.17
N GLY A 42 21.81 4.11 6.44
CA GLY A 42 23.08 4.03 5.73
C GLY A 42 23.00 4.50 4.28
N VAL A 43 23.94 4.04 3.47
CA VAL A 43 24.02 4.34 2.04
C VAL A 43 23.67 3.08 1.26
N ALA A 44 22.64 3.16 0.42
CA ALA A 44 22.21 2.06 -0.44
C ALA A 44 22.12 2.51 -1.90
N MET A 45 22.53 1.64 -2.81
CA MET A 45 22.43 1.83 -4.25
C MET A 45 21.73 0.62 -4.87
N ASN A 46 20.58 0.85 -5.48
CA ASN A 46 19.77 -0.15 -6.16
C ASN A 46 19.87 0.09 -7.67
N VAL A 47 20.42 -0.89 -8.39
CA VAL A 47 20.46 -0.91 -9.85
C VAL A 47 19.56 -2.03 -10.31
N SER A 48 18.63 -1.74 -11.22
CA SER A 48 17.70 -2.70 -11.75
C SER A 48 17.62 -2.61 -13.27
N ALA A 49 17.52 -3.77 -13.91
CA ALA A 49 17.50 -3.90 -15.36
C ALA A 49 16.59 -5.05 -15.79
N LEU A 50 15.88 -4.87 -16.90
CA LEU A 50 15.14 -5.94 -17.56
C LEU A 50 16.11 -6.84 -18.34
N SER A 51 16.28 -8.10 -17.90
CA SER A 51 17.13 -9.08 -18.60
C SER A 51 16.39 -9.70 -19.78
N THR A 52 15.08 -9.88 -19.66
CA THR A 52 14.18 -10.26 -20.75
C THR A 52 12.89 -9.45 -20.63
N PRO A 53 11.97 -9.47 -21.62
CA PRO A 53 10.69 -8.76 -21.49
C PRO A 53 9.86 -9.16 -20.25
N ASN A 54 10.08 -10.38 -19.73
CA ASN A 54 9.37 -10.98 -18.60
C ASN A 54 10.28 -11.24 -17.39
N SER A 55 11.56 -10.86 -17.43
CA SER A 55 12.47 -11.06 -16.30
C SER A 55 13.26 -9.79 -16.00
N ALA A 56 13.36 -9.48 -14.72
CA ALA A 56 14.12 -8.36 -14.20
C ALA A 56 15.21 -8.85 -13.26
N SER A 57 16.33 -8.16 -13.28
CA SER A 57 17.45 -8.36 -12.35
C SER A 57 17.63 -7.08 -11.53
N SER A 58 17.88 -7.21 -10.24
CA SER A 58 18.22 -6.10 -9.37
C SER A 58 19.45 -6.41 -8.54
N TYR A 59 20.24 -5.38 -8.27
CA TYR A 59 21.41 -5.45 -7.43
C TYR A 59 21.39 -4.27 -6.46
N THR A 60 21.51 -4.58 -5.18
CA THR A 60 21.43 -3.66 -4.06
C THR A 60 22.76 -3.72 -3.31
N LEU A 61 23.52 -2.64 -3.42
CA LEU A 61 24.76 -2.43 -2.68
C LEU A 61 24.46 -1.56 -1.46
N THR A 62 24.75 -2.04 -0.26
CA THR A 62 24.60 -1.26 0.97
C THR A 62 25.93 -1.15 1.71
N ASN A 63 26.16 -0.01 2.37
CA ASN A 63 27.35 0.16 3.24
C ASN A 63 27.23 -0.60 4.57
N LEU A 64 26.06 -1.15 4.89
CA LEU A 64 25.78 -1.96 6.08
C LEU A 64 26.28 -3.41 5.93
N GLY A 65 27.17 -3.68 4.97
CA GLY A 65 27.84 -4.97 4.81
C GLY A 65 27.03 -6.05 4.11
N HIS A 66 25.87 -5.72 3.54
CA HIS A 66 25.02 -6.68 2.85
C HIS A 66 24.88 -6.31 1.39
N ILE A 67 25.45 -7.15 0.52
CA ILE A 67 25.17 -7.14 -0.90
C ILE A 67 23.96 -8.03 -1.11
N GLN A 68 22.90 -7.46 -1.69
CA GLN A 68 21.70 -8.19 -2.06
C GLN A 68 21.51 -8.09 -3.57
N GLY A 69 21.01 -9.15 -4.17
CA GLY A 69 20.54 -9.17 -5.54
C GLY A 69 19.17 -9.83 -5.60
N SER A 70 18.43 -9.59 -6.67
CA SER A 70 17.24 -10.38 -6.92
C SER A 70 17.04 -10.64 -8.40
N VAL A 71 16.46 -11.79 -8.71
CA VAL A 71 15.99 -12.14 -10.05
C VAL A 71 14.49 -12.30 -9.96
N ALA A 72 13.76 -11.49 -10.71
CA ALA A 72 12.32 -11.49 -10.77
C ALA A 72 11.82 -11.98 -12.13
N TYR A 73 10.70 -12.68 -12.11
CA TYR A 73 9.94 -13.13 -13.26
C TYR A 73 8.53 -12.57 -13.17
N LEU A 74 8.03 -12.05 -14.29
CA LEU A 74 6.74 -11.41 -14.41
C LEU A 74 6.06 -11.88 -15.71
N SER A 75 4.90 -12.52 -15.57
CA SER A 75 4.05 -12.91 -16.68
C SER A 75 2.64 -12.39 -16.42
N THR A 76 2.10 -11.60 -17.34
CA THR A 76 0.79 -10.94 -17.19
C THR A 76 0.03 -11.02 -18.50
N SER A 77 -1.29 -11.21 -18.40
CA SER A 77 -2.23 -11.14 -19.54
C SER A 77 -2.54 -9.71 -19.99
N LEU A 78 -2.20 -8.72 -19.16
CA LEU A 78 -2.42 -7.30 -19.40
C LEU A 78 -1.07 -6.60 -19.65
N SER A 79 -1.06 -5.61 -20.55
CA SER A 79 0.13 -4.76 -20.73
C SER A 79 0.28 -3.84 -19.52
N LEU A 80 1.25 -4.13 -18.67
CA LEU A 80 1.60 -3.26 -17.54
C LEU A 80 2.60 -2.18 -18.02
N PRO A 81 2.47 -0.94 -17.51
CA PRO A 81 3.45 0.10 -17.78
C PRO A 81 4.82 -0.34 -17.23
N ARG A 82 5.88 -0.15 -18.03
CA ARG A 82 7.28 -0.41 -17.65
C ARG A 82 8.07 0.89 -17.72
N PRO A 83 7.84 1.83 -16.79
CA PRO A 83 8.52 3.12 -16.79
C PRO A 83 9.98 2.96 -16.38
N HIS A 84 10.87 3.63 -17.11
CA HIS A 84 12.26 3.83 -16.70
C HIS A 84 12.31 4.86 -15.57
N SER A 85 13.34 4.81 -14.73
CA SER A 85 13.49 5.74 -13.60
C SER A 85 13.47 7.22 -14.01
N GLY A 86 13.98 7.54 -15.21
CA GLY A 86 13.93 8.89 -15.80
C GLY A 86 12.54 9.39 -16.21
N THR A 87 11.60 8.48 -16.50
CA THR A 87 10.25 8.82 -16.99
C THR A 87 9.13 8.56 -15.98
N LEU A 88 9.43 7.82 -14.92
CA LEU A 88 8.48 7.41 -13.89
C LEU A 88 7.86 8.63 -13.17
N ASP A 89 6.54 8.65 -13.02
CA ASP A 89 5.90 9.66 -12.18
C ASP A 89 6.04 9.27 -10.70
N LEU A 90 6.73 10.10 -9.92
CA LEU A 90 6.98 9.85 -8.50
C LEU A 90 5.68 9.80 -7.69
N HIS A 91 4.58 10.44 -8.13
CA HIS A 91 3.29 10.32 -7.47
C HIS A 91 2.73 8.89 -7.47
N THR A 92 3.18 8.03 -8.40
CA THR A 92 2.73 6.64 -8.49
C THR A 92 3.55 5.67 -7.62
N VAL A 93 4.77 6.05 -7.23
CA VAL A 93 5.73 5.17 -6.52
C VAL A 93 6.04 5.64 -5.11
N VAL A 94 5.95 6.94 -4.85
CA VAL A 94 6.00 7.47 -3.49
C VAL A 94 4.60 7.39 -2.91
N PRO A 95 4.35 6.52 -1.91
CA PRO A 95 3.06 6.48 -1.25
C PRO A 95 2.78 7.84 -0.63
N GLY A 96 1.61 8.43 -0.81
CA GLY A 96 1.27 9.75 -0.26
C GLY A 96 -0.19 9.81 0.18
N TYR A 97 -0.76 11.01 0.23
CA TYR A 97 -2.20 11.15 0.38
C TYR A 97 -2.92 10.49 -0.81
N HIS A 98 -3.77 9.52 -0.51
CA HIS A 98 -4.50 8.78 -1.53
C HIS A 98 -5.89 9.39 -1.73
N LYS A 99 -6.09 10.04 -2.87
CA LYS A 99 -7.42 10.55 -3.27
C LYS A 99 -8.25 9.37 -3.77
N LEU A 100 -9.41 9.13 -3.14
CA LEU A 100 -10.29 8.06 -3.57
C LEU A 100 -10.89 8.32 -4.95
N ASP A 101 -10.98 7.24 -5.73
CA ASP A 101 -11.65 7.26 -7.01
C ASP A 101 -13.18 7.18 -6.85
N PRO A 102 -13.94 7.88 -7.71
CA PRO A 102 -15.38 7.72 -7.77
C PRO A 102 -15.69 6.26 -8.10
N ILE A 103 -16.60 5.64 -7.35
CA ILE A 103 -17.08 4.30 -7.68
C ILE A 103 -17.91 4.48 -8.93
N ASN A 104 -17.31 4.20 -10.08
CA ASN A 104 -17.93 4.52 -11.34
C ASN A 104 -18.90 3.39 -11.74
N SER A 105 -20.11 3.75 -12.15
CA SER A 105 -21.06 2.74 -12.68
C SER A 105 -20.63 2.21 -14.05
N GLN A 106 -19.85 3.00 -14.77
CA GLN A 106 -19.43 2.79 -16.16
C GLN A 106 -18.03 2.21 -16.30
N ASP A 107 -17.55 1.52 -15.27
CA ASP A 107 -16.26 0.85 -15.37
C ASP A 107 -16.26 -0.13 -16.53
N ARG A 108 -15.61 0.35 -17.59
CA ARG A 108 -15.16 -0.28 -18.82
C ARG A 108 -15.66 -1.69 -18.87
N ILE A 109 -16.73 -1.87 -19.65
CA ILE A 109 -17.14 -3.14 -20.24
C ILE A 109 -15.91 -4.01 -20.23
N TYR A 110 -15.88 -4.99 -19.31
CA TYR A 110 -14.98 -6.10 -19.39
C TYR A 110 -15.23 -6.62 -20.79
N ASP A 111 -14.42 -6.18 -21.77
CA ASP A 111 -14.77 -6.24 -23.20
C ASP A 111 -15.24 -7.65 -23.41
N THR A 112 -16.55 -7.82 -23.58
CA THR A 112 -17.12 -9.14 -23.68
C THR A 112 -16.68 -9.59 -25.03
N ILE A 113 -15.63 -10.41 -25.04
CA ILE A 113 -15.08 -10.91 -26.29
C ILE A 113 -16.11 -11.91 -26.77
N TRP A 114 -16.85 -11.53 -27.81
CA TRP A 114 -17.85 -12.38 -28.41
C TRP A 114 -17.13 -13.43 -29.26
N GLN A 115 -16.98 -14.64 -28.74
CA GLN A 115 -16.51 -15.79 -29.51
C GLN A 115 -17.69 -16.73 -29.74
N GLY A 116 -18.01 -17.01 -31.01
CA GLY A 116 -19.09 -17.94 -31.37
C GLY A 116 -20.48 -17.53 -30.85
N GLY A 117 -20.76 -16.23 -30.73
CA GLY A 117 -22.06 -15.72 -30.28
C GLY A 117 -22.30 -15.79 -28.77
N LYS A 118 -21.30 -16.20 -27.97
CA LYS A 118 -21.37 -16.12 -26.50
C LYS A 118 -20.43 -15.02 -25.99
N PRO A 119 -20.88 -14.17 -25.06
CA PRO A 119 -20.00 -13.20 -24.42
C PRO A 119 -19.04 -13.94 -23.47
N ILE A 120 -17.74 -13.91 -23.76
CA ILE A 120 -16.71 -14.44 -22.85
C ILE A 120 -16.13 -13.27 -22.05
N HIS A 121 -16.16 -13.40 -20.73
CA HIS A 121 -15.50 -12.43 -19.85
C HIS A 121 -13.99 -12.64 -19.86
N ARG A 122 -13.24 -11.55 -19.96
CA ARG A 122 -11.77 -11.55 -19.88
C ARG A 122 -11.31 -12.08 -18.51
N GLN A 123 -10.47 -13.10 -18.51
CA GLN A 123 -9.95 -13.72 -17.28
C GLN A 123 -8.48 -13.34 -17.10
N ASP A 124 -8.24 -12.11 -16.70
CA ASP A 124 -6.89 -11.59 -16.56
C ASP A 124 -6.14 -12.29 -15.42
N SER A 125 -4.88 -12.61 -15.67
CA SER A 125 -3.96 -13.18 -14.70
C SER A 125 -2.61 -12.48 -14.70
N LEU A 126 -1.98 -12.52 -13.53
CA LEU A 126 -0.64 -12.04 -13.25
C LEU A 126 0.09 -13.11 -12.43
N LEU A 127 1.28 -13.49 -12.87
CA LEU A 127 2.20 -14.36 -12.17
C LEU A 127 3.50 -13.58 -11.97
N PHE A 128 3.92 -13.47 -10.71
CA PHE A 128 5.13 -12.82 -10.29
C PHE A 128 5.92 -13.75 -9.38
N GLY A 129 7.23 -13.80 -9.56
CA GLY A 129 8.15 -14.50 -8.68
C GLY A 129 9.45 -13.71 -8.55
N ARG A 130 10.04 -13.70 -7.36
CA ARG A 130 11.31 -13.01 -7.07
C ARG A 130 12.17 -13.89 -6.17
N LEU A 131 13.35 -14.25 -6.64
CA LEU A 131 14.37 -14.91 -5.85
C LEU A 131 15.39 -13.86 -5.39
N ALA A 132 15.54 -13.67 -4.08
CA ALA A 132 16.57 -12.82 -3.51
C ALA A 132 17.83 -13.64 -3.19
N LEU A 133 18.98 -13.09 -3.56
CA LEU A 133 20.32 -13.66 -3.41
C LEU A 133 21.16 -12.68 -2.55
N PRO A 134 22.03 -13.14 -1.65
CA PRO A 134 22.40 -14.53 -1.35
C PRO A 134 21.47 -15.21 -0.34
N THR A 135 20.43 -14.53 0.16
CA THR A 135 19.53 -15.07 1.21
C THR A 135 18.74 -16.31 0.77
N ASN A 136 18.67 -16.58 -0.54
CA ASN A 136 17.89 -17.67 -1.15
C ASN A 136 16.43 -17.66 -0.69
N THR A 137 15.86 -16.47 -0.52
CA THR A 137 14.45 -16.28 -0.17
C THR A 137 13.64 -16.08 -1.45
N LEU A 138 12.56 -16.84 -1.60
CA LEU A 138 11.67 -16.78 -2.75
C LEU A 138 10.36 -16.10 -2.33
N GLU A 139 9.96 -15.08 -3.07
CA GLU A 139 8.64 -14.48 -2.98
C GLU A 139 7.88 -14.77 -4.28
N ALA A 140 6.59 -15.04 -4.20
CA ALA A 140 5.75 -15.22 -5.36
C ALA A 140 4.37 -14.61 -5.13
N MET A 141 3.77 -14.13 -6.21
CA MET A 141 2.42 -13.60 -6.21
C MET A 141 1.71 -14.08 -7.47
N TYR A 142 0.52 -14.66 -7.30
CA TYR A 142 -0.35 -15.04 -8.40
C TYR A 142 -1.70 -14.37 -8.22
N VAL A 143 -2.17 -13.70 -9.25
CA VAL A 143 -3.48 -13.06 -9.28
C VAL A 143 -4.26 -13.62 -10.45
N ARG A 144 -5.52 -13.99 -10.19
CA ARG A 144 -6.47 -14.43 -11.22
C ARG A 144 -7.81 -13.76 -11.01
N ARG A 145 -8.30 -13.07 -12.04
CA ARG A 145 -9.69 -12.62 -12.09
C ARG A 145 -10.53 -13.70 -12.75
N PHE A 146 -11.55 -14.17 -12.03
CA PHE A 146 -12.49 -15.17 -12.55
C PHE A 146 -13.68 -14.50 -13.23
N ASN A 147 -14.14 -13.41 -12.63
CA ASN A 147 -15.28 -12.62 -13.06
C ASN A 147 -14.95 -11.14 -12.86
N PRO A 148 -15.73 -10.22 -13.47
CA PRO A 148 -15.56 -8.79 -13.24
C PRO A 148 -15.58 -8.39 -11.76
N THR A 149 -16.30 -9.14 -10.94
CA THR A 149 -16.47 -8.86 -9.51
C THR A 149 -15.64 -9.74 -8.60
N THR A 150 -14.95 -10.78 -9.10
CA THR A 150 -14.29 -11.79 -8.25
C THR A 150 -12.85 -12.01 -8.68
N GLN A 151 -11.94 -11.91 -7.71
CA GLN A 151 -10.51 -12.11 -7.86
C GLN A 151 -9.97 -13.06 -6.79
N LEU A 152 -9.00 -13.88 -7.18
CA LEU A 152 -8.11 -14.60 -6.27
C LEU A 152 -6.71 -13.98 -6.34
N LEU A 153 -6.16 -13.66 -5.18
CA LEU A 153 -4.77 -13.27 -5.00
C LEU A 153 -4.11 -14.31 -4.09
N VAL A 154 -2.97 -14.83 -4.51
CA VAL A 154 -2.15 -15.78 -3.77
C VAL A 154 -0.78 -15.17 -3.60
N THR A 155 -0.29 -15.09 -2.38
CA THR A 155 1.06 -14.63 -2.07
C THR A 155 1.81 -15.72 -1.33
N CYS A 156 3.06 -15.94 -1.70
CA CYS A 156 3.91 -16.98 -1.11
C CYS A 156 5.25 -16.37 -0.76
N VAL A 157 5.79 -16.75 0.39
CA VAL A 157 7.16 -16.44 0.78
C VAL A 157 7.81 -17.73 1.27
N SER A 158 9.01 -18.03 0.81
CA SER A 158 9.82 -19.16 1.27
C SER A 158 11.20 -18.67 1.66
N GLY A 159 11.72 -19.19 2.76
CA GLY A 159 13.00 -18.79 3.31
C GLY A 159 13.35 -19.59 4.54
N ALA A 160 14.65 -19.83 4.73
CA ALA A 160 15.16 -20.63 5.84
C ALA A 160 14.90 -20.02 7.24
N HIS A 161 14.64 -18.71 7.30
CA HIS A 161 14.35 -17.99 8.55
C HIS A 161 12.89 -18.15 9.02
N LEU A 162 12.00 -18.70 8.18
CA LEU A 162 10.60 -18.92 8.53
C LEU A 162 10.46 -20.28 9.24
N LYS A 163 9.67 -20.33 10.33
CA LYS A 163 9.51 -21.54 11.17
C LYS A 163 9.12 -22.81 10.37
N SER A 164 8.32 -22.66 9.33
CA SER A 164 7.83 -23.74 8.45
C SER A 164 8.54 -23.78 7.09
N GLY A 165 9.64 -23.05 6.89
CA GLY A 165 10.32 -22.91 5.59
C GLY A 165 9.59 -22.07 4.55
N GLY A 166 8.36 -21.66 4.83
CA GLY A 166 7.57 -20.77 4.00
C GLY A 166 6.15 -20.54 4.51
N ALA A 167 5.49 -19.54 3.94
CA ALA A 167 4.11 -19.16 4.19
C ALA A 167 3.40 -18.92 2.86
N LEU A 168 2.16 -19.36 2.77
CA LEU A 168 1.27 -19.15 1.63
C LEU A 168 -0.01 -18.50 2.15
N THR A 169 -0.41 -17.41 1.51
CA THR A 169 -1.61 -16.66 1.88
C THR A 169 -2.50 -16.52 0.65
N LEU A 170 -3.77 -16.89 0.83
CA LEU A 170 -4.83 -16.83 -0.17
C LEU A 170 -5.79 -15.71 0.22
N TYR A 171 -6.16 -14.90 -0.76
CA TYR A 171 -7.12 -13.82 -0.67
C TYR A 171 -8.18 -14.05 -1.74
N TRP A 172 -9.39 -14.40 -1.32
CA TRP A 172 -10.55 -14.49 -2.18
C TRP A 172 -11.37 -13.20 -2.05
N GLN A 173 -11.31 -12.35 -3.05
CA GLN A 173 -11.87 -11.01 -3.04
C GLN A 173 -13.08 -10.93 -3.96
N LYS A 174 -14.17 -10.33 -3.47
CA LYS A 174 -15.38 -10.05 -4.25
C LYS A 174 -15.77 -8.59 -4.07
N ASP A 175 -15.74 -7.83 -5.16
CA ASP A 175 -16.11 -6.42 -5.21
C ASP A 175 -17.43 -6.24 -5.97
N CYS A 176 -18.47 -5.82 -5.24
CA CYS A 176 -19.80 -5.52 -5.76
C CYS A 176 -20.08 -4.01 -5.76
N ARG A 177 -19.03 -3.17 -5.83
CA ARG A 177 -19.07 -1.70 -5.88
C ARG A 177 -19.50 -1.04 -4.56
N GLN A 178 -20.76 -1.23 -4.15
CA GLN A 178 -21.25 -0.70 -2.88
C GLN A 178 -20.65 -1.44 -1.70
N TYR A 179 -20.37 -2.73 -1.86
CA TYR A 179 -19.75 -3.54 -0.83
C TYR A 179 -18.67 -4.42 -1.43
N ALA A 180 -17.67 -4.73 -0.61
CA ALA A 180 -16.61 -5.67 -0.93
C ALA A 180 -16.41 -6.64 0.23
N HIS A 181 -16.12 -7.89 -0.12
CA HIS A 181 -15.81 -8.96 0.82
C HIS A 181 -14.48 -9.60 0.46
N GLU A 182 -13.68 -9.93 1.46
CA GLU A 182 -12.41 -10.61 1.28
C GLU A 182 -12.30 -11.75 2.30
N LEU A 183 -12.07 -12.97 1.82
CA LEU A 183 -11.75 -14.13 2.66
C LEU A 183 -10.26 -14.39 2.57
N LEU A 184 -9.65 -14.63 3.72
CA LEU A 184 -8.22 -14.80 3.87
C LEU A 184 -7.94 -16.18 4.45
N TYR A 185 -6.96 -16.87 3.89
CA TYR A 185 -6.39 -18.06 4.50
C TYR A 185 -4.88 -18.00 4.43
N SER A 186 -4.20 -18.07 5.56
CA SER A 186 -2.74 -18.13 5.63
C SER A 186 -2.31 -19.48 6.21
N THR A 187 -1.37 -20.15 5.55
CA THR A 187 -0.76 -21.36 6.10
C THR A 187 0.09 -21.08 7.32
N ASN A 188 0.58 -19.83 7.45
CA ASN A 188 1.23 -19.40 8.67
C ASN A 188 0.19 -19.31 9.79
N GLU A 189 0.36 -20.15 10.82
CA GLU A 189 -0.55 -20.29 11.97
C GLU A 189 -1.96 -20.84 11.63
N ALA A 190 -2.15 -21.35 10.40
CA ALA A 190 -3.46 -21.73 9.85
C ALA A 190 -4.53 -20.65 10.12
N LEU A 191 -4.19 -19.40 9.78
CA LEU A 191 -5.04 -18.24 10.03
C LEU A 191 -6.16 -18.19 9.00
N LEU A 192 -7.40 -18.11 9.48
CA LEU A 192 -8.58 -17.84 8.68
C LEU A 192 -9.04 -16.42 8.98
N GLY A 193 -9.38 -15.64 7.95
CA GLY A 193 -9.83 -14.27 8.08
C GLY A 193 -11.00 -13.95 7.15
N ALA A 194 -11.82 -13.00 7.55
CA ALA A 194 -12.87 -12.43 6.74
C ALA A 194 -12.87 -10.91 6.94
N ARG A 195 -12.99 -10.18 5.84
CA ARG A 195 -13.05 -8.72 5.77
C ARG A 195 -14.27 -8.30 4.99
N GLY A 196 -14.87 -7.19 5.39
CA GLY A 196 -16.00 -6.59 4.72
C GLY A 196 -15.91 -5.07 4.73
N LEU A 197 -16.30 -4.44 3.63
CA LEU A 197 -16.46 -3.01 3.52
C LEU A 197 -17.79 -2.70 2.84
N TYR A 198 -18.51 -1.71 3.34
CA TYR A 198 -19.75 -1.21 2.77
C TYR A 198 -19.66 0.31 2.62
N ASN A 199 -20.02 0.83 1.46
CA ASN A 199 -19.97 2.25 1.12
C ASN A 199 -21.38 2.83 1.06
N PHE A 200 -21.67 3.77 1.95
CA PHE A 200 -22.84 4.64 1.94
C PHE A 200 -22.56 5.94 1.17
N GLY A 201 -23.62 6.55 0.64
CA GLY A 201 -23.54 7.81 -0.10
C GLY A 201 -22.94 7.68 -1.52
N VAL A 202 -22.91 6.46 -2.06
CA VAL A 202 -22.41 6.21 -3.42
C VAL A 202 -23.43 6.66 -4.45
N ASP A 203 -23.32 7.90 -4.89
CA ASP A 203 -24.05 8.40 -6.06
C ASP A 203 -23.28 8.06 -7.34
N MET A 204 -23.66 6.93 -7.92
CA MET A 204 -23.06 6.34 -9.13
C MET A 204 -23.22 7.19 -10.40
N SER A 205 -24.09 8.20 -10.35
CA SER A 205 -24.41 9.06 -11.49
C SER A 205 -23.44 10.23 -11.64
N LYS A 206 -22.68 10.57 -10.58
CA LYS A 206 -21.80 11.73 -10.55
C LYS A 206 -20.35 11.32 -10.70
N PRO A 207 -19.57 12.01 -11.57
CA PRO A 207 -18.14 11.71 -11.74
C PRO A 207 -17.27 12.17 -10.57
N HIS A 208 -17.85 12.82 -9.56
CA HIS A 208 -17.13 13.37 -8.40
C HIS A 208 -17.75 12.90 -7.10
N ILE A 209 -16.89 12.57 -6.13
CA ILE A 209 -17.29 12.22 -4.77
C ILE A 209 -17.69 13.50 -4.04
N ALA A 210 -18.98 13.73 -3.87
CA ALA A 210 -19.47 14.79 -2.98
C ALA A 210 -19.19 14.41 -1.51
N SER A 211 -19.65 13.23 -1.11
CA SER A 211 -19.30 12.60 0.18
C SER A 211 -19.47 11.09 0.08
N ARG A 212 -18.66 10.33 0.83
CA ARG A 212 -18.74 8.87 0.94
C ARG A 212 -18.45 8.46 2.36
N LEU A 213 -19.33 7.67 2.95
CA LEU A 213 -19.12 7.03 4.25
C LEU A 213 -18.92 5.54 4.04
N SER A 214 -17.72 5.04 4.27
CA SER A 214 -17.39 3.62 4.25
C SER A 214 -17.40 3.05 5.67
N VAL A 215 -18.02 1.91 5.87
CA VAL A 215 -18.06 1.17 7.14
C VAL A 215 -17.58 -0.25 6.86
N GLY A 216 -16.63 -0.75 7.65
CA GLY A 216 -16.09 -2.07 7.47
C GLY A 216 -15.63 -2.72 8.75
N GLY A 217 -15.20 -3.97 8.62
CA GLY A 217 -14.57 -4.70 9.70
C GLY A 217 -13.83 -5.91 9.20
N GLU A 218 -12.99 -6.44 10.06
CA GLU A 218 -12.31 -7.70 9.86
C GLU A 218 -12.43 -8.59 11.10
N PHE A 219 -12.43 -9.88 10.85
CA PHE A 219 -12.37 -10.93 11.86
C PHE A 219 -11.35 -11.96 11.39
N TYR A 220 -10.46 -12.39 12.27
CA TYR A 220 -9.52 -13.46 11.99
C TYR A 220 -9.38 -14.39 13.18
N TYR A 221 -9.04 -15.64 12.89
CA TYR A 221 -8.84 -16.70 13.87
C TYR A 221 -7.63 -17.54 13.49
N GLY A 222 -6.60 -17.50 14.31
CA GLY A 222 -5.44 -18.38 14.18
C GLY A 222 -5.76 -19.76 14.76
N VAL A 223 -5.95 -20.77 13.91
CA VAL A 223 -6.37 -22.11 14.36
C VAL A 223 -5.30 -22.77 15.23
N LEU A 224 -4.01 -22.59 14.90
CA LEU A 224 -2.92 -23.21 15.66
C LEU A 224 -2.72 -22.53 17.03
N ASN A 225 -2.83 -21.21 17.09
CA ASN A 225 -2.62 -20.44 18.31
C ASN A 225 -3.91 -20.20 19.12
N LYS A 226 -5.07 -20.58 18.58
CA LYS A 226 -6.41 -20.35 19.15
C LYS A 226 -6.66 -18.89 19.50
N SER A 227 -6.10 -17.96 18.73
CA SER A 227 -6.21 -16.52 18.95
C SER A 227 -7.21 -15.90 17.96
N PRO A 228 -8.35 -15.37 18.43
CA PRO A 228 -9.20 -14.52 17.62
C PRO A 228 -8.65 -13.09 17.57
N GLY A 229 -8.97 -12.38 16.51
CA GLY A 229 -8.79 -10.95 16.41
C GLY A 229 -9.88 -10.33 15.58
N MET A 230 -10.19 -9.07 15.86
CA MET A 230 -11.19 -8.32 15.11
C MET A 230 -10.88 -6.84 15.12
N SER A 231 -11.29 -6.15 14.06
CA SER A 231 -11.27 -4.70 14.00
C SER A 231 -12.51 -4.19 13.25
N THR A 232 -12.94 -2.98 13.57
CA THR A 232 -13.96 -2.26 12.83
C THR A 232 -13.41 -0.90 12.43
N ALA A 233 -13.86 -0.39 11.29
CA ALA A 233 -13.42 0.91 10.82
C ALA A 233 -14.52 1.68 10.09
N LEU A 234 -14.50 2.99 10.29
CA LEU A 234 -15.29 3.97 9.58
C LEU A 234 -14.34 4.87 8.79
N ARG A 235 -14.67 5.17 7.55
CA ARG A 235 -13.96 6.16 6.73
C ARG A 235 -14.96 7.11 6.11
N TYR A 236 -14.83 8.39 6.41
CA TYR A 236 -15.62 9.45 5.81
C TYR A 236 -14.73 10.28 4.88
N VAL A 237 -15.10 10.31 3.60
CA VAL A 237 -14.40 11.12 2.58
C VAL A 237 -15.36 12.17 2.07
N THR A 238 -14.90 13.41 2.07
CA THR A 238 -15.66 14.55 1.55
C THR A 238 -14.70 15.57 0.95
N GLN A 239 -15.26 16.61 0.36
CA GLN A 239 -14.52 17.75 -0.16
C GLN A 239 -14.77 18.97 0.73
N SER A 240 -13.71 19.70 1.05
CA SER A 240 -13.83 20.96 1.78
C SER A 240 -14.59 21.99 0.96
N ALA A 241 -15.60 22.63 1.56
CA ALA A 241 -16.38 23.68 0.89
C ALA A 241 -15.56 24.95 0.59
N TYR A 242 -14.53 25.21 1.38
CA TYR A 242 -13.72 26.44 1.26
C TYR A 242 -12.61 26.31 0.22
N THR A 243 -11.90 25.18 0.22
CA THR A 243 -10.71 24.95 -0.62
C THR A 243 -10.99 24.02 -1.80
N GLY A 244 -12.13 23.32 -1.81
CA GLY A 244 -12.43 22.25 -2.77
C GLY A 244 -11.55 21.01 -2.59
N SER A 245 -10.67 20.99 -1.59
CA SER A 245 -9.67 19.95 -1.44
C SER A 245 -10.24 18.71 -0.71
N PRO A 246 -9.82 17.49 -1.11
CA PRO A 246 -10.33 16.27 -0.53
C PRO A 246 -9.82 16.10 0.91
N LEU A 247 -10.71 15.60 1.76
CA LEU A 247 -10.42 15.26 3.15
C LEU A 247 -10.94 13.85 3.46
N THR A 248 -10.20 13.14 4.29
CA THR A 248 -10.43 11.75 4.69
C THR A 248 -10.31 11.66 6.21
N MET A 249 -11.44 11.39 6.87
CA MET A 249 -11.51 11.05 8.28
C MET A 249 -11.62 9.54 8.41
N THR A 250 -10.86 8.91 9.30
CA THR A 250 -11.08 7.50 9.64
C THR A 250 -11.13 7.29 11.14
N LEU A 251 -11.96 6.34 11.57
CA LEU A 251 -12.05 5.89 12.94
C LEU A 251 -11.92 4.37 12.93
N THR A 252 -10.88 3.85 13.55
CA THR A 252 -10.63 2.41 13.70
C THR A 252 -10.79 2.00 15.16
N CYS A 253 -11.38 0.84 15.38
CA CYS A 253 -11.60 0.26 16.71
C CYS A 253 -11.17 -1.20 16.71
N ASN A 254 -10.28 -1.57 17.63
CA ASN A 254 -9.98 -2.96 17.97
C ASN A 254 -10.59 -3.24 19.36
N PRO A 255 -11.81 -3.80 19.42
CA PRO A 255 -12.52 -3.97 20.69
C PRO A 255 -11.86 -5.01 21.61
N ILE A 256 -11.07 -5.95 21.07
CA ILE A 256 -10.39 -6.97 21.88
C ILE A 256 -9.22 -6.37 22.65
N MET A 257 -8.44 -5.49 22.02
CA MET A 257 -7.28 -4.84 22.64
C MET A 257 -7.60 -3.45 23.22
N GLY A 258 -8.83 -2.97 23.04
CA GLY A 258 -9.31 -1.67 23.52
C GLY A 258 -8.67 -0.49 22.79
N GLU A 259 -8.15 -0.67 21.58
CA GLU A 259 -7.48 0.39 20.82
C GLU A 259 -8.47 1.13 19.92
N PHE A 260 -8.48 2.45 20.04
CA PHE A 260 -9.22 3.38 19.19
C PHE A 260 -8.23 4.29 18.49
N SER A 261 -8.34 4.41 17.17
CA SER A 261 -7.51 5.31 16.39
C SER A 261 -8.39 6.22 15.54
N SER A 262 -8.15 7.52 15.62
CA SER A 262 -8.83 8.54 14.83
C SER A 262 -7.82 9.22 13.93
N THR A 263 -8.05 9.22 12.62
CA THR A 263 -7.16 9.86 11.65
C THR A 263 -7.89 10.97 10.93
N TYR A 264 -7.21 12.09 10.74
CA TYR A 264 -7.68 13.18 9.89
C TYR A 264 -6.60 13.51 8.86
N SER A 265 -6.82 13.08 7.62
CA SER A 265 -5.92 13.34 6.49
C SER A 265 -6.61 14.30 5.52
N LEU A 266 -5.91 15.35 5.13
CA LEU A 266 -6.45 16.35 4.21
C LEU A 266 -5.38 16.80 3.23
N ARG A 267 -5.81 17.11 2.01
CA ARG A 267 -4.96 17.78 1.04
C ARG A 267 -5.15 19.28 1.21
N THR A 268 -4.11 20.03 1.62
CA THR A 268 -4.24 21.49 1.84
C THR A 268 -4.19 22.26 0.52
N GLY A 269 -3.49 21.73 -0.47
CA GLY A 269 -3.32 22.37 -1.77
C GLY A 269 -2.98 21.38 -2.89
N PRO A 270 -2.63 21.88 -4.09
CA PRO A 270 -2.27 21.02 -5.22
C PRO A 270 -1.07 20.12 -4.93
N SER A 271 -0.18 20.58 -4.05
CA SER A 271 1.11 19.95 -3.80
C SER A 271 1.40 19.67 -2.33
N SER A 272 0.44 19.88 -1.43
CA SER A 272 0.65 19.68 0.01
C SER A 272 -0.48 18.86 0.61
N SER A 273 -0.10 17.89 1.43
CA SER A 273 -1.04 17.07 2.19
C SER A 273 -0.58 16.94 3.63
N PHE A 274 -1.55 16.81 4.53
CA PHE A 274 -1.33 16.79 5.96
C PHE A 274 -2.18 15.68 6.58
N SER A 275 -1.67 15.04 7.63
CA SER A 275 -2.38 14.02 8.36
C SER A 275 -2.10 14.13 9.85
N THR A 276 -3.14 13.96 10.65
CA THR A 276 -3.02 13.68 12.08
C THR A 276 -3.61 12.31 12.37
N ARG A 277 -3.00 11.59 13.31
CA ARG A 277 -3.51 10.33 13.87
C ARG A 277 -3.46 10.43 15.38
N TYR A 278 -4.59 10.19 16.02
CA TYR A 278 -4.72 10.10 17.46
C TYR A 278 -5.07 8.66 17.83
N ASP A 279 -4.12 7.97 18.44
CA ASP A 279 -4.25 6.60 18.92
C ASP A 279 -4.52 6.64 20.43
N PHE A 280 -5.51 5.89 20.90
CA PHE A 280 -5.90 5.80 22.31
C PHE A 280 -6.20 4.35 22.69
N ASN A 281 -5.62 3.88 23.78
CA ASN A 281 -5.92 2.57 24.32
C ASN A 281 -6.75 2.68 25.60
N MET A 282 -7.97 2.14 25.58
CA MET A 282 -8.96 2.22 26.65
C MET A 282 -8.56 1.46 27.92
N TYR A 283 -7.74 0.40 27.81
CA TYR A 283 -7.33 -0.39 28.98
C TYR A 283 -6.13 0.20 29.70
N SER A 284 -5.19 0.80 28.96
CA SER A 284 -3.99 1.42 29.53
C SER A 284 -4.09 2.94 29.69
N TYR A 285 -5.11 3.58 29.10
CA TYR A 285 -5.26 5.03 29.00
C TYR A 285 -4.06 5.75 28.36
N LEU A 286 -3.21 5.01 27.64
CA LEU A 286 -2.13 5.58 26.86
C LEU A 286 -2.72 6.20 25.59
N SER A 287 -2.21 7.38 25.24
CA SER A 287 -2.56 8.09 24.02
C SER A 287 -1.31 8.47 23.26
N ASN A 288 -1.39 8.47 21.94
CA ASN A 288 -0.35 8.96 21.06
C ASN A 288 -0.96 9.87 20.01
N LEU A 289 -0.43 11.08 19.88
CA LEU A 289 -0.75 11.97 18.78
C LEU A 289 0.43 11.98 17.82
N SER A 290 0.17 11.55 16.59
CA SER A 290 1.12 11.54 15.49
C SER A 290 0.66 12.50 14.40
N MET A 291 1.61 13.24 13.83
CA MET A 291 1.36 14.23 12.78
C MET A 291 2.29 13.92 11.61
N GLY A 292 1.80 14.09 10.39
CA GLY A 292 2.53 13.84 9.16
C GLY A 292 2.19 14.89 8.11
N ALA A 293 3.18 15.30 7.32
CA ALA A 293 2.99 16.24 6.23
C ALA A 293 3.81 15.79 5.02
N GLU A 294 3.26 15.99 3.84
CA GLU A 294 4.00 15.89 2.57
C GLU A 294 3.87 17.20 1.80
N VAL A 295 4.98 17.62 1.19
CA VAL A 295 5.04 18.80 0.33
C VAL A 295 5.80 18.43 -0.94
N TRP A 296 5.11 18.54 -2.05
CA TRP A 296 5.63 18.37 -3.40
C TRP A 296 6.09 19.73 -3.93
N LYS A 297 7.36 19.83 -4.30
CA LYS A 297 7.91 21.05 -4.93
C LYS A 297 7.76 21.01 -6.45
N SER A 298 7.89 19.83 -7.02
CA SER A 298 7.74 19.51 -8.43
C SER A 298 7.20 18.09 -8.53
N ARG A 299 6.88 17.61 -9.74
CA ARG A 299 6.62 16.19 -9.99
C ARG A 299 7.80 15.31 -9.58
N ASP A 300 8.99 15.92 -9.51
CA ASP A 300 10.26 15.24 -9.31
C ASP A 300 10.84 15.39 -7.90
N SER A 301 10.15 16.05 -6.97
CA SER A 301 10.65 16.24 -5.61
C SER A 301 9.54 16.35 -4.57
N VAL A 302 9.66 15.54 -3.54
CA VAL A 302 8.78 15.45 -2.39
C VAL A 302 9.57 15.55 -1.10
N PHE A 303 9.02 16.30 -0.15
CA PHE A 303 9.50 16.38 1.22
C PHE A 303 8.42 15.83 2.14
N LYS A 304 8.81 15.01 3.11
CA LYS A 304 7.93 14.44 4.12
C LYS A 304 8.48 14.69 5.50
N LEU A 305 7.56 14.98 6.40
CA LEU A 305 7.82 15.17 7.82
C LEU A 305 6.82 14.32 8.59
N SER A 306 7.25 13.62 9.63
CA SER A 306 6.33 13.10 10.63
C SER A 306 6.88 13.27 12.04
N SER A 307 5.99 13.33 13.02
CA SER A 307 6.33 13.45 14.44
C SER A 307 5.33 12.65 15.25
N SER A 308 5.81 11.91 16.25
CA SER A 308 4.98 11.18 17.21
C SER A 308 5.27 11.69 18.62
N LEU A 309 4.23 12.14 19.34
CA LEU A 309 4.36 12.75 20.65
C LEU A 309 4.64 11.74 21.77
N GLN A 310 4.06 10.54 21.70
CA GLN A 310 4.28 9.50 22.72
C GLN A 310 5.69 8.92 22.60
N ASP A 311 6.09 8.54 21.38
CA ASP A 311 7.40 7.98 21.12
C ASP A 311 8.50 9.04 21.12
N LYS A 312 8.11 10.33 21.08
CA LYS A 312 9.00 11.49 20.98
C LYS A 312 9.97 11.36 19.81
N THR A 313 9.45 10.89 18.67
CA THR A 313 10.24 10.73 17.45
C THR A 313 9.82 11.74 16.40
N ALA A 314 10.80 12.19 15.61
CA ALA A 314 10.59 13.00 14.43
C ALA A 314 11.31 12.35 13.24
N ARG A 315 10.67 12.35 12.07
CA ARG A 315 11.22 11.78 10.83
C ARG A 315 11.13 12.81 9.73
N VAL A 316 12.20 12.89 8.95
CA VAL A 316 12.31 13.75 7.78
C VAL A 316 12.74 12.87 6.62
N LEU A 317 12.06 13.00 5.49
CA LEU A 317 12.41 12.28 4.27
C LEU A 317 12.28 13.20 3.06
N TRP A 318 13.31 13.24 2.24
CA TRP A 318 13.32 13.89 0.95
C TRP A 318 13.45 12.82 -0.13
N GLY A 319 12.46 12.75 -1.01
CA GLY A 319 12.51 11.95 -2.23
C GLY A 319 12.64 12.86 -3.42
N GLY A 320 13.47 12.49 -4.39
CA GLY A 320 13.55 13.24 -5.63
C GLY A 320 14.12 12.44 -6.78
N ARG A 321 14.11 13.06 -7.95
CA ARG A 321 14.77 12.54 -9.15
C ARG A 321 15.86 13.51 -9.59
N TYR A 322 17.03 12.94 -9.89
CA TYR A 322 18.13 13.62 -10.56
C TYR A 322 18.47 12.88 -11.85
N LYS A 323 18.09 13.45 -12.99
CA LYS A 323 18.13 12.79 -14.32
C LYS A 323 17.37 11.46 -14.27
N ASP A 324 18.06 10.34 -14.48
CA ASP A 324 17.48 9.01 -14.46
C ASP A 324 17.64 8.31 -13.09
N ILE A 325 18.16 8.99 -12.08
CA ILE A 325 18.40 8.39 -10.76
C ILE A 325 17.36 8.93 -9.78
N LEU A 326 16.66 8.04 -9.10
CA LEU A 326 15.82 8.39 -7.97
C LEU A 326 16.68 8.42 -6.72
N VAL A 327 16.51 9.44 -5.90
CA VAL A 327 17.24 9.63 -4.65
C VAL A 327 16.22 9.72 -3.53
N ASN A 328 16.45 8.97 -2.47
CA ASN A 328 15.63 8.98 -1.27
C ASN A 328 16.53 9.16 -0.06
N THR A 329 16.49 10.32 0.58
CA THR A 329 17.31 10.68 1.74
C THR A 329 16.41 10.88 2.94
N GLY A 330 16.82 10.43 4.12
CA GLY A 330 16.03 10.68 5.32
C GLY A 330 16.83 10.62 6.61
N VAL A 331 16.24 11.19 7.65
CA VAL A 331 16.77 11.20 9.01
C VAL A 331 15.62 11.00 9.99
N ALA A 332 15.85 10.20 11.02
CA ALA A 332 14.96 10.02 12.16
C ALA A 332 15.68 10.44 13.44
N PHE A 333 14.95 11.14 14.31
CA PHE A 333 15.42 11.67 15.57
C PHE A 333 14.52 11.18 16.70
N ASP A 334 15.12 10.89 17.85
CA ASP A 334 14.43 10.73 19.14
C ASP A 334 14.76 11.97 19.99
N TYR A 335 13.73 12.71 20.39
CA TYR A 335 13.84 13.91 21.23
C TYR A 335 13.35 13.67 22.66
N GLY A 336 13.24 12.42 23.10
CA GLY A 336 12.87 12.06 24.46
C GLY A 336 13.94 12.33 25.51
N GLY A 337 15.21 12.33 25.10
CA GLY A 337 16.35 12.66 25.93
C GLY A 337 16.56 14.16 26.15
N ARG A 338 17.55 14.52 26.98
CA ARG A 338 17.99 15.92 27.14
C ARG A 338 18.66 16.47 25.87
N VAL A 339 19.28 15.59 25.10
CA VAL A 339 19.88 15.87 23.80
C VAL A 339 19.16 14.98 22.79
N PRO A 340 18.73 15.52 21.64
CA PRO A 340 18.10 14.70 20.61
C PRO A 340 19.11 13.74 19.98
N ASP A 341 18.76 12.47 19.91
CA ASP A 341 19.59 11.41 19.34
C ASP A 341 19.12 11.06 17.92
N VAL A 342 20.06 10.84 17.01
CA VAL A 342 19.75 10.40 15.64
C VAL A 342 19.58 8.88 15.67
N THR A 343 18.36 8.39 15.45
CA THR A 343 18.04 6.96 15.45
C THR A 343 18.30 6.29 14.10
N ALA A 344 18.08 7.03 13.01
CA ALA A 344 18.38 6.55 11.66
C ALA A 344 18.80 7.72 10.77
N ILE A 345 19.75 7.47 9.87
CA ILE A 345 20.15 8.40 8.81
C ILE A 345 20.54 7.58 7.59
N GLY A 346 20.10 8.01 6.41
CA GLY A 346 20.49 7.31 5.20
C GLY A 346 20.11 7.99 3.90
N VAL A 347 20.69 7.45 2.83
CA VAL A 347 20.42 7.81 1.44
C VAL A 347 20.37 6.55 0.58
N GLU A 348 19.30 6.45 -0.19
CA GLU A 348 19.08 5.42 -1.20
C GLU A 348 19.15 6.05 -2.59
N PHE A 349 19.94 5.46 -3.47
CA PHE A 349 19.96 5.75 -4.90
C PHE A 349 19.30 4.59 -5.64
N GLN A 350 18.38 4.88 -6.55
CA GLN A 350 17.71 3.85 -7.36
C GLN A 350 17.80 4.21 -8.83
N TYR A 351 18.25 3.25 -9.63
CA TYR A 351 18.34 3.34 -11.07
C TYR A 351 17.65 2.13 -11.70
N ALA A 352 16.75 2.37 -12.65
CA ALA A 352 15.97 1.34 -13.31
C ALA A 352 15.96 1.59 -14.82
N CYS A 353 16.54 0.66 -15.58
CA CYS A 353 16.61 0.69 -17.03
C CYS A 353 15.79 -0.42 -17.70
#